data_AF-A0A376FI99-F1
#
_entry.id   AF-A0A376FI99-F1
#
_cell.length_a   1.000
_cell.length_b   1.000
_cell.length_c   1.000
_cell.angle_alpha   90.00
_cell.angle_beta   90.00
_cell.angle_gamma   90.00
#
_symmetry.space_group_name_H-M   'P 1'
#
loop_
_entity.id
_entity.type
_entity.pdbx_description
1 polymer ?
#
loop_
_entity_poly.entity_id
_entity_poly.type
_entity_poly.pdbx_seq_one_letter_code
_entity_poly.pdbx_strand_id
1 'polypeptide(L)'
;MDLLIILTYVAFAWVIFKIFRIPVNQWTLATATLGGVFIVAGLILLMNYNHPYTFTAQKAVISIPITPQVTGVVSEVTDKNNQLIKKGEVLFKLDPGRYQARVDRLQADLVTATHNIDNLKAQLVEAVANTTRVSAERDRLYKDYQRYLKGSQAKVNPFSESDIDNARQNYLAQDALVKGSVAEQTQIQSQLDSMVNGEQSQIASLRAQLAEAKYNLDQTVVRAPSDGYITQVLIRPGTYAAALPLRPVMVFIPEQKRQIVAQFRQNSLLRLKPGDEAEVVFNALPGQVFSGKLTAILPVVPGGSYQAQGALQSLTVVPGTGRRVGYD
;
A
#
# COMPACT_ATOMS: atom_id res chain seq x y z
N MET A 1 -1.48 -43.77 -28.04
CA MET A 1 -1.50 -43.11 -29.37
C MET A 1 -0.53 -43.81 -30.31
N ASP A 2 0.75 -43.92 -29.96
CA ASP A 2 1.81 -44.44 -30.84
C ASP A 2 1.58 -45.87 -31.36
N LEU A 3 1.10 -46.79 -30.50
CA LEU A 3 0.77 -48.16 -30.88
C LEU A 3 -0.33 -48.23 -31.97
N LEU A 4 -1.31 -47.33 -31.87
CA LEU A 4 -2.47 -47.28 -32.77
C LEU A 4 -2.03 -46.78 -34.15
N ILE A 5 -1.15 -45.78 -34.19
CA ILE A 5 -0.55 -45.26 -35.42
C ILE A 5 0.28 -46.34 -36.13
N ILE A 6 1.13 -47.07 -35.39
CA ILE A 6 1.95 -48.16 -35.95
C ILE A 6 1.07 -49.28 -36.52
N LEU A 7 0.02 -49.70 -35.80
CA LEU A 7 -0.90 -50.75 -36.26
C LEU A 7 -1.66 -50.35 -37.53
N THR A 8 -2.12 -49.10 -37.63
CA THR A 8 -2.80 -48.62 -38.85
C THR A 8 -1.86 -48.57 -40.05
N TYR A 9 -0.60 -48.18 -39.86
CA TYR A 9 0.40 -48.17 -40.92
C TYR A 9 0.73 -49.59 -41.42
N VAL A 10 0.94 -50.55 -40.51
CA VAL A 10 1.20 -51.96 -40.85
C VAL A 10 0.01 -52.56 -41.62
N ALA A 11 -1.22 -52.26 -41.20
CA ALA A 11 -2.42 -52.69 -41.91
C ALA A 11 -2.49 -52.10 -43.32
N PHE A 12 -2.15 -50.81 -43.49
CA PHE A 12 -2.15 -50.14 -44.79
C PHE A 12 -1.07 -50.71 -45.73
N ALA A 13 0.13 -50.95 -45.21
CA ALA A 13 1.21 -51.59 -45.96
C ALA A 13 0.80 -53.00 -46.41
N TRP A 14 0.23 -53.81 -45.50
CA TRP A 14 -0.25 -55.16 -45.84
C TRP A 14 -1.31 -55.16 -46.94
N VAL A 15 -2.26 -54.23 -46.89
CA VAL A 15 -3.29 -54.05 -47.93
C VAL A 15 -2.67 -53.71 -49.29
N ILE A 16 -1.69 -52.80 -49.32
CA ILE A 16 -0.98 -52.41 -50.55
C ILE A 16 -0.22 -53.60 -51.15
N PHE A 17 0.52 -54.35 -50.34
CA PHE A 17 1.24 -55.55 -50.81
C PHE A 17 0.28 -56.62 -51.37
N LYS A 18 -0.89 -56.78 -50.75
CA LYS A 18 -1.91 -57.74 -51.17
C LYS A 18 -2.64 -57.33 -52.46
N ILE A 19 -2.98 -56.05 -52.61
CA ILE A 19 -3.70 -55.52 -53.79
C ILE A 19 -2.78 -55.46 -55.02
N PHE A 20 -1.55 -54.97 -54.85
CA PHE A 20 -0.61 -54.80 -55.97
C PHE A 20 0.23 -56.04 -56.29
N ARG A 21 0.03 -57.17 -55.58
CA ARG A 21 0.76 -58.45 -55.74
C ARG A 21 2.29 -58.26 -55.86
N ILE A 22 2.86 -57.39 -55.04
CA ILE A 22 4.29 -57.08 -55.06
C ILE A 22 5.05 -58.27 -54.46
N PRO A 23 6.08 -58.84 -55.12
CA PRO A 23 6.87 -59.93 -54.55
C PRO A 23 7.61 -59.48 -53.29
N VAL A 24 7.56 -60.31 -52.25
CA VAL A 24 8.17 -60.04 -50.94
C VAL A 24 9.67 -60.34 -51.02
N ASN A 25 10.43 -59.44 -51.62
CA ASN A 25 11.88 -59.46 -51.66
C ASN A 25 12.46 -58.68 -50.49
N GLN A 26 13.72 -58.97 -50.13
CA GLN A 26 14.45 -58.23 -49.08
C GLN A 26 14.43 -56.71 -49.36
N TRP A 27 14.47 -56.31 -50.63
CA TRP A 27 14.43 -54.91 -51.07
C TRP A 27 13.05 -54.26 -50.92
N THR A 28 11.95 -54.94 -51.28
CA THR A 28 10.59 -54.39 -51.17
C THR A 28 10.14 -54.31 -49.70
N LEU A 29 10.55 -55.26 -48.87
CA LEU A 29 10.31 -55.21 -47.43
C LEU A 29 11.11 -54.08 -46.76
N ALA A 30 12.38 -53.89 -47.16
CA ALA A 30 13.22 -52.81 -46.64
C ALA A 30 12.70 -51.41 -47.03
N THR A 31 12.28 -51.20 -48.28
CA THR A 31 11.73 -49.92 -48.73
C THR A 31 10.39 -49.59 -48.08
N ALA A 32 9.53 -50.58 -47.86
CA ALA A 32 8.28 -50.41 -47.12
C ALA A 32 8.55 -50.04 -45.65
N THR A 33 9.49 -50.72 -45.00
CA THR A 33 9.85 -50.44 -43.60
C THR A 33 10.46 -49.05 -43.45
N LEU A 34 11.39 -48.67 -44.33
CA LEU A 34 11.99 -47.32 -44.35
C LEU A 34 10.96 -46.24 -44.68
N GLY A 35 10.08 -46.47 -45.65
CA GLY A 35 8.98 -45.57 -45.97
C GLY A 35 8.04 -45.37 -44.79
N GLY A 36 7.78 -46.42 -44.01
CA GLY A 36 6.96 -46.35 -42.80
C GLY A 36 7.60 -45.55 -41.69
N VAL A 37 8.89 -45.80 -41.41
CA VAL A 37 9.64 -45.01 -40.46
C VAL A 37 9.64 -43.54 -40.88
N PHE A 38 9.81 -43.23 -42.17
CA PHE A 38 9.79 -41.86 -42.66
C PHE A 38 8.42 -41.19 -42.50
N ILE A 39 7.32 -41.87 -42.84
CA ILE A 39 5.95 -41.34 -42.70
C ILE A 39 5.60 -41.12 -41.23
N VAL A 40 5.88 -42.11 -40.37
CA VAL A 40 5.58 -42.02 -38.93
C VAL A 40 6.45 -40.95 -38.26
N ALA A 41 7.75 -40.89 -38.58
CA ALA A 41 8.63 -39.84 -38.08
C ALA A 41 8.19 -38.45 -38.56
N GLY A 42 7.79 -38.32 -39.84
CA GLY A 42 7.26 -37.09 -40.40
C GLY A 42 5.95 -36.65 -39.73
N LEU A 43 5.04 -37.60 -39.47
CA LEU A 43 3.76 -37.35 -38.80
C LEU A 43 3.99 -36.94 -37.33
N ILE A 44 4.85 -37.64 -36.60
CA ILE A 44 5.20 -37.29 -35.20
C ILE A 44 5.86 -35.90 -35.14
N LEU A 45 6.78 -35.60 -36.07
CA LEU A 45 7.41 -34.28 -36.15
C LEU A 45 6.39 -33.18 -36.44
N LEU A 46 5.52 -33.38 -37.44
CA LEU A 46 4.48 -32.41 -37.78
C LEU A 46 3.49 -32.21 -36.63
N MET A 47 3.07 -33.29 -35.96
CA MET A 47 2.13 -33.23 -34.86
C MET A 47 2.75 -32.54 -33.64
N ASN A 48 3.98 -32.89 -33.27
CA ASN A 48 4.69 -32.23 -32.18
C ASN A 48 5.02 -30.76 -32.49
N TYR A 49 5.24 -30.42 -33.76
CA TYR A 49 5.54 -29.07 -34.21
C TYR A 49 4.28 -28.17 -34.27
N ASN A 50 3.14 -28.71 -34.69
CA ASN A 50 1.88 -27.97 -34.81
C ASN A 50 1.01 -28.01 -33.55
N HIS A 51 1.11 -29.06 -32.74
CA HIS A 51 0.35 -29.23 -31.49
C HIS A 51 1.32 -29.35 -30.30
N PRO A 52 1.88 -28.22 -29.84
CA PRO A 52 2.75 -28.24 -28.68
C PRO A 52 1.95 -28.64 -27.44
N TYR A 53 2.45 -29.63 -26.71
CA TYR A 53 1.86 -30.08 -25.45
C TYR A 53 2.88 -29.92 -24.32
N THR A 54 2.38 -29.82 -23.09
CA THR A 54 3.21 -29.81 -21.89
C THR A 54 2.50 -30.46 -20.72
N PHE A 55 3.28 -31.13 -19.88
CA PHE A 55 2.79 -31.69 -18.61
C PHE A 55 3.00 -30.75 -17.43
N THR A 56 3.77 -29.67 -17.63
CA THR A 56 4.07 -28.68 -16.61
C THR A 56 3.09 -27.51 -16.70
N ALA A 57 1.89 -27.74 -16.18
CA ALA A 57 0.85 -26.73 -16.06
C ALA A 57 0.35 -26.64 -14.61
N GLN A 58 0.19 -25.42 -14.10
CA GLN A 58 -0.30 -25.18 -12.75
C GLN A 58 -1.34 -24.06 -12.74
N LYS A 59 -2.30 -24.16 -11.83
CA LYS A 59 -3.24 -23.06 -11.56
C LYS A 59 -2.47 -21.94 -10.87
N ALA A 60 -2.30 -20.82 -11.55
CA ALA A 60 -1.67 -19.65 -10.97
C ALA A 60 -2.70 -18.85 -10.19
N VAL A 61 -2.34 -18.46 -8.97
CA VAL A 61 -3.12 -17.55 -8.14
C VAL A 61 -2.25 -16.40 -7.68
N ILE A 62 -2.82 -15.20 -7.61
CA ILE A 62 -2.13 -14.05 -7.00
C ILE A 62 -2.26 -14.24 -5.49
N SER A 63 -1.15 -14.16 -4.78
CA SER A 63 -1.13 -14.23 -3.32
C SER A 63 -0.71 -12.88 -2.75
N ILE A 64 -1.51 -12.36 -1.82
CA ILE A 64 -1.22 -11.12 -1.10
C ILE A 64 -0.69 -11.52 0.29
N PRO A 65 0.61 -11.34 0.58
CA PRO A 65 1.12 -11.55 1.92
C PRO A 65 0.53 -10.49 2.86
N ILE A 66 -0.15 -10.93 3.93
CA ILE A 66 -0.70 -10.01 4.92
C ILE A 66 0.35 -9.81 6.01
N THR A 67 0.84 -8.57 6.08
CA THR A 67 1.70 -8.07 7.16
C THR A 67 0.93 -7.05 8.00
N PRO A 68 1.10 -7.04 9.33
CA PRO A 68 0.49 -6.03 10.17
C PRO A 68 1.15 -4.67 9.90
N GLN A 69 0.36 -3.61 9.86
CA GLN A 69 0.86 -2.23 9.72
C GLN A 69 1.45 -1.71 11.04
N VAL A 70 0.96 -2.24 12.16
CA VAL A 70 1.41 -1.87 13.50
C VAL A 70 1.89 -3.12 14.24
N THR A 71 2.92 -2.97 15.07
CA THR A 71 3.43 -4.11 15.86
C THR A 71 2.46 -4.43 17.00
N GLY A 72 2.53 -5.62 17.59
CA GLY A 72 1.69 -5.94 18.76
C GLY A 72 1.61 -7.43 19.07
N VAL A 73 1.04 -7.75 20.23
CA VAL A 73 0.67 -9.14 20.56
C VAL A 73 -0.66 -9.44 19.89
N VAL A 74 -0.77 -10.59 19.23
CA VAL A 74 -2.02 -11.05 18.62
C VAL A 74 -2.98 -11.47 19.73
N SER A 75 -4.18 -10.87 19.75
CA SER A 75 -5.25 -11.19 20.71
C SER A 75 -6.19 -12.25 20.17
N GLU A 76 -6.61 -12.11 18.90
CA GLU A 76 -7.54 -13.01 18.24
C GLU A 76 -7.09 -13.29 16.80
N VAL A 77 -7.34 -14.50 16.31
CA VAL A 77 -7.07 -14.91 14.92
C VAL A 77 -8.33 -15.60 14.39
N THR A 78 -8.68 -15.38 13.12
CA THR A 78 -9.81 -16.06 12.50
C THR A 78 -9.54 -17.56 12.32
N ASP A 79 -10.53 -18.39 12.63
CA ASP A 79 -10.44 -19.86 12.46
C ASP A 79 -10.78 -20.33 11.04
N LYS A 80 -11.18 -19.39 10.16
CA LYS A 80 -11.61 -19.63 8.77
C LYS A 80 -10.44 -19.91 7.82
N ASN A 81 -9.63 -20.93 8.10
CA ASN A 81 -8.56 -21.35 7.20
C ASN A 81 -9.13 -22.09 5.97
N ASN A 82 -8.68 -21.73 4.77
CA ASN A 82 -9.17 -22.25 3.48
C ASN A 82 -10.68 -22.06 3.24
N GLN A 83 -11.32 -21.13 3.95
CA GLN A 83 -12.74 -20.78 3.74
C GLN A 83 -12.88 -19.42 3.06
N LEU A 84 -14.02 -19.20 2.40
CA LEU A 84 -14.34 -17.92 1.79
C LEU A 84 -14.59 -16.87 2.87
N ILE A 85 -13.88 -15.77 2.78
CA ILE A 85 -13.96 -14.61 3.67
C ILE A 85 -14.36 -13.41 2.85
N LYS A 86 -15.27 -12.61 3.39
CA LYS A 86 -15.79 -11.44 2.70
C LYS A 86 -14.90 -10.22 2.94
N LYS A 87 -14.92 -9.28 2.02
CA LYS A 87 -14.26 -7.98 2.16
C LYS A 87 -14.66 -7.32 3.50
N GLY A 88 -13.66 -6.83 4.23
CA GLY A 88 -13.85 -6.15 5.52
C GLY A 88 -14.00 -7.07 6.73
N GLU A 89 -14.10 -8.39 6.53
CA GLU A 89 -14.11 -9.36 7.62
C GLU A 89 -12.75 -9.39 8.32
N VAL A 90 -12.75 -9.62 9.64
CA VAL A 90 -11.54 -9.55 10.47
C VAL A 90 -10.71 -10.81 10.28
N LEU A 91 -9.44 -10.62 9.94
CA LEU A 91 -8.44 -11.69 9.78
C LEU A 91 -7.79 -12.03 11.12
N PHE A 92 -7.30 -11.01 11.81
CA PHE A 92 -6.75 -11.11 13.16
C PHE A 92 -6.78 -9.72 13.83
N LYS A 93 -6.68 -9.73 15.16
CA LYS A 93 -6.61 -8.53 15.99
C LYS A 93 -5.32 -8.55 16.80
N LEU A 94 -4.76 -7.36 16.97
CA LEU A 94 -3.69 -7.09 17.92
C LEU A 94 -4.29 -6.53 19.22
N ASP A 95 -3.56 -6.65 20.31
CA ASP A 95 -3.92 -6.02 21.58
C ASP A 95 -3.97 -4.48 21.42
N PRO A 96 -5.15 -3.86 21.58
CA PRO A 96 -5.31 -2.42 21.39
C PRO A 96 -4.86 -1.61 22.61
N GLY A 97 -4.58 -2.21 23.76
CA GLY A 97 -4.44 -1.49 25.04
C GLY A 97 -3.45 -0.33 24.99
N ARG A 98 -2.27 -0.56 24.41
CA ARG A 98 -1.23 0.49 24.25
C ARG A 98 -1.64 1.61 23.30
N TYR A 99 -2.42 1.29 22.27
CA TYR A 99 -2.88 2.24 21.26
C TYR A 99 -4.03 3.09 21.78
N GLN A 100 -4.95 2.46 22.51
CA GLN A 100 -6.03 3.17 23.19
C GLN A 100 -5.47 4.15 24.22
N ALA A 101 -4.54 3.72 25.06
CA ALA A 101 -3.90 4.59 26.05
C ALA A 101 -3.19 5.80 25.40
N ARG A 102 -2.62 5.63 24.19
CA ARG A 102 -2.02 6.73 23.44
C ARG A 102 -3.07 7.72 22.91
N VAL A 103 -4.20 7.23 22.42
CA VAL A 103 -5.34 8.06 22.00
C VAL A 103 -5.89 8.84 23.19
N ASP A 104 -6.11 8.17 24.33
CA ASP A 104 -6.66 8.79 25.54
C ASP A 104 -5.73 9.88 26.07
N ARG A 105 -4.42 9.64 26.07
CA ARG A 105 -3.42 10.64 26.45
C ARG A 105 -3.44 11.86 25.54
N LEU A 106 -3.42 11.67 24.22
CA LEU A 106 -3.43 12.77 23.26
C LEU A 106 -4.75 13.56 23.30
N GLN A 107 -5.86 12.90 23.63
CA GLN A 107 -7.14 13.56 23.85
C GLN A 107 -7.11 14.45 25.11
N ALA A 108 -6.49 13.99 26.20
CA ALA A 108 -6.27 14.81 27.40
C ALA A 108 -5.32 15.99 27.13
N ASP A 109 -4.25 15.78 26.36
CA ASP A 109 -3.32 16.84 25.96
C ASP A 109 -4.03 17.91 25.11
N LEU A 110 -4.96 17.52 24.23
CA LEU A 110 -5.78 18.44 23.43
C LEU A 110 -6.72 19.28 24.31
N VAL A 111 -7.36 18.68 25.30
CA VAL A 111 -8.21 19.39 26.27
C VAL A 111 -7.37 20.41 27.06
N THR A 112 -6.19 20.00 27.51
CA THR A 112 -5.25 20.89 28.22
C THR A 112 -4.82 22.08 27.35
N ALA A 113 -4.46 21.82 26.08
CA ALA A 113 -4.11 22.87 25.13
C ALA A 113 -5.27 23.83 24.86
N THR A 114 -6.50 23.32 24.78
CA THR A 114 -7.71 24.14 24.61
C THR A 114 -7.92 25.07 25.80
N HIS A 115 -7.82 24.54 27.02
CA HIS A 115 -7.92 25.35 28.23
C HIS A 115 -6.83 26.42 28.33
N ASN A 116 -5.61 26.13 27.87
CA ASN A 116 -4.54 27.13 27.83
C ASN A 116 -4.89 28.31 26.91
N ILE A 117 -5.53 28.05 25.76
CA ILE A 117 -6.02 29.12 24.89
C ILE A 117 -7.13 29.92 25.56
N ASP A 118 -8.06 29.25 26.24
CA ASP A 118 -9.15 29.95 26.94
C ASP A 118 -8.61 30.82 28.08
N ASN A 119 -7.57 30.37 28.79
CA ASN A 119 -6.86 31.18 29.77
C ASN A 119 -6.18 32.41 29.13
N LEU A 120 -5.51 32.24 27.99
CA LEU A 120 -4.91 33.37 27.24
C LEU A 120 -5.96 34.37 26.74
N LYS A 121 -7.12 33.89 26.29
CA LYS A 121 -8.25 34.76 25.92
C LYS A 121 -8.79 35.53 27.12
N ALA A 122 -8.93 34.88 28.28
CA ALA A 122 -9.35 35.55 29.51
C ALA A 122 -8.34 36.63 29.94
N GLN A 123 -7.04 36.33 29.87
CA GLN A 123 -5.96 37.30 30.12
C GLN A 123 -5.99 38.47 29.13
N LEU A 124 -6.31 38.22 27.85
CA LEU A 124 -6.49 39.30 26.87
C LEU A 124 -7.67 40.21 27.24
N VAL A 125 -8.81 39.63 27.64
CA VAL A 125 -9.98 40.41 28.08
C VAL A 125 -9.64 41.27 29.31
N GLU A 126 -8.89 40.72 30.26
CA GLU A 126 -8.39 41.45 31.43
C GLU A 126 -7.45 42.61 31.03
N ALA A 127 -6.50 42.35 30.13
CA ALA A 127 -5.60 43.38 29.60
C ALA A 127 -6.36 44.47 28.82
N VAL A 128 -7.44 44.13 28.11
CA VAL A 128 -8.36 45.07 27.45
C VAL A 128 -9.07 45.95 28.46
N ALA A 129 -9.61 45.37 29.53
CA ALA A 129 -10.23 46.13 30.61
C ALA A 129 -9.22 47.06 31.31
N ASN A 130 -7.99 46.59 31.56
CA ASN A 130 -6.94 47.41 32.17
C ASN A 130 -6.55 48.60 31.29
N THR A 131 -6.32 48.40 29.99
CA THR A 131 -6.02 49.53 29.07
C THR A 131 -7.19 50.50 28.98
N THR A 132 -8.43 50.03 29.04
CA THR A 132 -9.61 50.90 29.07
C THR A 132 -9.61 51.79 30.32
N ARG A 133 -9.25 51.23 31.48
CA ARG A 133 -9.09 51.99 32.73
C ARG A 133 -7.97 53.02 32.63
N VAL A 134 -6.79 52.63 32.12
CA VAL A 134 -5.61 53.51 31.99
C VAL A 134 -5.85 54.60 30.95
N SER A 135 -6.56 54.31 29.86
CA SER A 135 -6.90 55.27 28.81
C SER A 135 -7.94 56.29 29.26
N ALA A 136 -8.94 55.88 30.07
CA ALA A 136 -9.90 56.79 30.67
C ALA A 136 -9.22 57.82 31.59
N GLU A 137 -8.22 57.40 32.37
CA GLU A 137 -7.42 58.31 33.20
C GLU A 137 -6.55 59.24 32.36
N ARG A 138 -5.97 58.74 31.26
CA ARG A 138 -5.23 59.57 30.29
C ARG A 138 -6.12 60.64 29.67
N ASP A 139 -7.35 60.29 29.31
CA ASP A 139 -8.34 61.23 28.76
C ASP A 139 -8.77 62.28 29.77
N ARG A 140 -8.89 61.90 31.05
CA ARG A 140 -9.14 62.85 32.14
C ARG A 140 -8.01 63.87 32.26
N LEU A 141 -6.76 63.41 32.39
CA LEU A 141 -5.59 64.29 32.49
C LEU A 141 -5.39 65.15 31.25
N TYR A 142 -5.71 64.63 30.07
CA TYR A 142 -5.68 65.39 28.83
C TYR A 142 -6.69 66.54 28.82
N LYS A 143 -7.93 66.30 29.28
CA LYS A 143 -8.94 67.36 29.42
C LYS A 143 -8.53 68.42 30.43
N ASP A 144 -7.89 68.03 31.53
CA ASP A 144 -7.37 68.96 32.54
C ASP A 144 -6.24 69.82 31.96
N TYR A 145 -5.27 69.20 31.27
CA TYR A 145 -4.21 69.93 30.54
C TYR A 145 -4.78 70.91 29.49
N GLN A 146 -5.77 70.48 28.69
CA GLN A 146 -6.44 71.35 27.74
C GLN A 146 -7.16 72.52 28.41
N ARG A 147 -7.76 72.32 29.58
CA ARG A 147 -8.41 73.37 30.36
C ARG A 147 -7.40 74.43 30.80
N TYR A 148 -6.24 74.02 31.30
CA TYR A 148 -5.17 74.95 31.68
C TYR A 148 -4.62 75.74 30.49
N LEU A 149 -4.39 75.10 29.35
CA LEU A 149 -3.96 75.77 28.12
C LEU A 149 -4.97 76.81 27.61
N LYS A 150 -6.27 76.48 27.62
CA LYS A 150 -7.31 77.43 27.19
C LYS A 150 -7.44 78.61 28.15
N GLY A 151 -7.31 78.36 29.45
CA GLY A 151 -7.36 79.41 30.47
C GLY A 151 -6.15 80.35 30.42
N SER A 152 -4.97 79.86 30.08
CA SER A 152 -3.78 80.71 29.96
C SER A 152 -3.78 81.64 28.76
N GLN A 153 -4.55 81.30 27.71
CA GLN A 153 -4.77 82.15 26.53
C GLN A 153 -5.86 83.22 26.73
N ALA A 154 -6.54 83.24 27.88
CA ALA A 154 -7.56 84.24 28.18
C ALA A 154 -6.94 85.61 28.49
N LYS A 155 -7.74 86.69 28.36
CA LYS A 155 -7.31 88.09 28.55
C LYS A 155 -6.70 88.38 29.94
N VAL A 156 -7.01 87.54 30.94
CA VAL A 156 -6.38 87.50 32.26
C VAL A 156 -5.99 86.05 32.50
N ASN A 157 -4.69 85.75 32.58
CA ASN A 157 -4.20 84.40 32.81
C ASN A 157 -4.30 84.05 34.33
N PRO A 158 -5.11 83.05 34.73
CA PRO A 158 -5.25 82.64 36.13
C PRO A 158 -4.29 81.52 36.55
N PHE A 159 -3.42 81.02 35.65
CA PHE A 159 -2.58 79.84 35.89
C PHE A 159 -1.07 80.14 35.71
N SER A 160 -0.22 79.51 36.54
CA SER A 160 1.23 79.62 36.44
C SER A 160 1.80 78.73 35.33
N GLU A 161 2.97 79.08 34.76
CA GLU A 161 3.68 78.21 33.81
C GLU A 161 4.01 76.85 34.43
N SER A 162 4.34 76.82 35.73
CA SER A 162 4.59 75.57 36.46
C SER A 162 3.35 74.67 36.53
N ASP A 163 2.13 75.24 36.61
CA ASP A 163 0.90 74.46 36.66
C ASP A 163 0.62 73.76 35.32
N ILE A 164 0.91 74.47 34.21
CA ILE A 164 0.75 73.93 32.85
C ILE A 164 1.77 72.82 32.59
N ASP A 165 3.04 73.02 32.98
CA ASP A 165 4.06 71.99 32.81
C ASP A 165 3.77 70.76 33.69
N ASN A 166 3.36 70.94 34.95
CA ASN A 166 2.94 69.83 35.81
C ASN A 166 1.78 69.02 35.19
N ALA A 167 0.75 69.69 34.67
CA ALA A 167 -0.36 69.03 33.97
C ALA A 167 0.11 68.29 32.71
N ARG A 168 1.05 68.88 31.96
CA ARG A 168 1.68 68.26 30.79
C ARG A 168 2.47 67.01 31.17
N GLN A 169 3.32 67.06 32.20
CA GLN A 169 4.10 65.92 32.67
C GLN A 169 3.20 64.80 33.16
N ASN A 170 2.13 65.11 33.90
CA ASN A 170 1.15 64.11 34.35
C ASN A 170 0.46 63.41 33.17
N TYR A 171 0.02 64.18 32.16
CA TYR A 171 -0.54 63.61 30.93
C TYR A 171 0.47 62.71 30.20
N LEU A 172 1.71 63.16 30.02
CA LEU A 172 2.75 62.40 29.32
C LEU A 172 3.12 61.11 30.07
N ALA A 173 3.19 61.16 31.40
CA ALA A 173 3.42 59.99 32.24
C ALA A 173 2.29 58.96 32.07
N GLN A 174 1.03 59.41 32.05
CA GLN A 174 -0.11 58.51 31.84
C GLN A 174 -0.18 57.98 30.40
N ASP A 175 0.19 58.77 29.39
CA ASP A 175 0.30 58.33 28.00
C ASP A 175 1.34 57.20 27.84
N ALA A 176 2.47 57.30 28.55
CA ALA A 176 3.45 56.22 28.60
C ALA A 176 2.88 54.92 29.20
N LEU A 177 2.01 55.02 30.22
CA LEU A 177 1.33 53.85 30.80
C LEU A 177 0.31 53.22 29.84
N VAL A 178 -0.43 54.03 29.06
CA VAL A 178 -1.32 53.51 28.01
C VAL A 178 -0.50 52.74 26.97
N LYS A 179 0.63 53.30 26.52
CA LYS A 179 1.54 52.62 25.57
C LYS A 179 2.05 51.29 26.12
N GLY A 180 2.42 51.25 27.40
CA GLY A 180 2.80 50.00 28.07
C GLY A 180 1.67 48.96 28.09
N SER A 181 0.45 49.39 28.39
CA SER A 181 -0.73 48.50 28.46
C SER A 181 -1.12 47.97 27.06
N VAL A 182 -1.00 48.78 26.01
CA VAL A 182 -1.21 48.37 24.61
C VAL A 182 -0.13 47.38 24.15
N ALA A 183 1.12 47.58 24.56
CA ALA A 183 2.20 46.63 24.26
C ALA A 183 1.93 45.26 24.92
N GLU A 184 1.46 45.25 26.17
CA GLU A 184 1.06 44.02 26.87
C GLU A 184 -0.07 43.28 26.15
N GLN A 185 -1.13 43.99 25.71
CA GLN A 185 -2.19 43.39 24.90
C GLN A 185 -1.66 42.78 23.61
N THR A 186 -0.79 43.51 22.90
CA THR A 186 -0.21 43.05 21.63
C THR A 186 0.63 41.79 21.85
N GLN A 187 1.34 41.70 22.98
CA GLN A 187 2.12 40.52 23.35
C GLN A 187 1.24 39.28 23.61
N ILE A 188 0.09 39.46 24.29
CA ILE A 188 -0.87 38.36 24.53
C ILE A 188 -1.55 37.96 23.21
N GLN A 189 -1.95 38.96 22.40
CA GLN A 189 -2.55 38.73 21.09
C GLN A 189 -1.60 37.96 20.16
N SER A 190 -0.31 38.30 20.15
CA SER A 190 0.71 37.60 19.35
C SER A 190 0.82 36.11 19.71
N GLN A 191 0.65 35.77 20.99
CA GLN A 191 0.65 34.36 21.44
C GLN A 191 -0.60 33.61 20.96
N LEU A 192 -1.75 34.30 20.86
CA LEU A 192 -3.00 33.74 20.32
C LEU A 192 -2.97 33.62 18.79
N ASP A 193 -2.34 34.56 18.09
CA ASP A 193 -2.26 34.63 16.62
C ASP A 193 -1.28 33.63 16.02
N SER A 194 -0.64 32.78 16.83
CA SER A 194 0.22 31.68 16.38
C SER A 194 -0.61 30.58 15.70
N MET A 195 -1.06 30.87 14.48
CA MET A 195 -1.96 30.04 13.69
C MET A 195 -1.23 29.25 12.60
N VAL A 196 -1.69 28.01 12.38
CA VAL A 196 -1.37 27.18 11.21
C VAL A 196 -2.71 26.76 10.59
N ASN A 197 -2.94 27.10 9.32
CA ASN A 197 -4.19 26.80 8.60
C ASN A 197 -5.47 27.31 9.29
N GLY A 198 -5.42 28.44 9.99
CA GLY A 198 -6.56 29.04 10.68
C GLY A 198 -6.91 28.41 12.04
N GLU A 199 -6.09 27.48 12.54
CA GLU A 199 -6.18 26.92 13.89
C GLU A 199 -4.87 27.21 14.65
N GLN A 200 -4.91 27.31 15.98
CA GLN A 200 -3.71 27.55 16.77
C GLN A 200 -2.73 26.37 16.62
N SER A 201 -1.45 26.67 16.42
CA SER A 201 -0.42 25.69 16.01
C SER A 201 -0.35 24.45 16.91
N GLN A 202 -0.48 24.63 18.22
CA GLN A 202 -0.42 23.54 19.19
C GLN A 202 -1.63 22.60 19.05
N ILE A 203 -2.84 23.14 18.87
CA ILE A 203 -4.04 22.32 18.66
C ILE A 203 -3.97 21.59 17.32
N ALA A 204 -3.54 22.26 16.25
CA ALA A 204 -3.38 21.63 14.94
C ALA A 204 -2.40 20.44 14.99
N SER A 205 -1.26 20.60 15.67
CA SER A 205 -0.28 19.53 15.88
C SER A 205 -0.84 18.38 16.72
N LEU A 206 -1.49 18.66 17.84
CA LEU A 206 -2.10 17.62 18.70
C LEU A 206 -3.22 16.86 17.98
N ARG A 207 -4.03 17.56 17.17
CA ARG A 207 -5.08 16.94 16.36
C ARG A 207 -4.49 16.01 15.30
N ALA A 208 -3.39 16.40 14.65
CA ALA A 208 -2.70 15.55 13.70
C ALA A 208 -2.13 14.29 14.37
N GLN A 209 -1.48 14.44 15.53
CA GLN A 209 -0.98 13.31 16.32
C GLN A 209 -2.09 12.39 16.79
N LEU A 210 -3.24 12.95 17.19
CA LEU A 210 -4.42 12.18 17.60
C LEU A 210 -5.03 11.42 16.42
N ALA A 211 -5.08 12.03 15.23
CA ALA A 211 -5.52 11.35 14.01
C ALA A 211 -4.59 10.17 13.65
N GLU A 212 -3.27 10.36 13.75
CA GLU A 212 -2.29 9.29 13.57
C GLU A 212 -2.46 8.17 14.61
N ALA A 213 -2.64 8.52 15.89
CA ALA A 213 -2.86 7.53 16.94
C ALA A 213 -4.16 6.74 16.76
N LYS A 214 -5.25 7.39 16.32
CA LYS A 214 -6.51 6.74 15.96
C LYS A 214 -6.34 5.83 14.75
N TYR A 215 -5.62 6.26 13.72
CA TYR A 215 -5.33 5.41 12.57
C TYR A 215 -4.55 4.16 13.01
N ASN A 216 -3.53 4.31 13.85
CA ASN A 216 -2.76 3.19 14.38
C ASN A 216 -3.60 2.25 15.25
N LEU A 217 -4.56 2.78 16.02
CA LEU A 217 -5.55 1.98 16.76
C LEU A 217 -6.45 1.20 15.79
N ASP A 218 -6.94 1.81 14.72
CA ASP A 218 -7.75 1.13 13.71
C ASP A 218 -6.94 0.03 12.99
N GLN A 219 -5.64 0.27 12.76
CA GLN A 219 -4.72 -0.73 12.20
C GLN A 219 -4.43 -1.93 13.12
N THR A 220 -4.90 -1.91 14.38
CA THR A 220 -4.83 -3.11 15.26
C THR A 220 -5.77 -4.21 14.77
N VAL A 221 -6.80 -3.86 14.01
CA VAL A 221 -7.78 -4.81 13.45
C VAL A 221 -7.50 -4.99 11.97
N VAL A 222 -6.84 -6.09 11.61
CA VAL A 222 -6.49 -6.37 10.22
C VAL A 222 -7.66 -7.06 9.53
N ARG A 223 -8.13 -6.49 8.41
CA ARG A 223 -9.32 -6.92 7.67
C ARG A 223 -8.99 -7.41 6.27
N ALA A 224 -9.87 -8.23 5.71
CA ALA A 224 -9.77 -8.71 4.33
C ALA A 224 -9.92 -7.56 3.32
N PRO A 225 -8.98 -7.37 2.37
CA PRO A 225 -9.05 -6.29 1.38
C PRO A 225 -10.11 -6.53 0.28
N SER A 226 -10.43 -7.79 0.00
CA SER A 226 -11.46 -8.21 -0.96
C SER A 226 -12.10 -9.52 -0.49
N ASP A 227 -13.06 -10.03 -1.26
CA ASP A 227 -13.52 -11.41 -1.10
C ASP A 227 -12.39 -12.37 -1.52
N GLY A 228 -12.22 -13.47 -0.79
CA GLY A 228 -11.14 -14.42 -1.06
C GLY A 228 -10.96 -15.46 0.03
N TYR A 229 -9.81 -16.12 0.02
CA TYR A 229 -9.48 -17.22 0.93
C TYR A 229 -8.20 -16.91 1.69
N ILE A 230 -8.14 -17.27 2.96
CA ILE A 230 -6.87 -17.26 3.71
C ILE A 230 -6.24 -18.64 3.63
N THR A 231 -4.95 -18.66 3.38
CA THR A 231 -4.11 -19.86 3.48
C THR A 231 -2.90 -19.55 4.37
N GLN A 232 -2.26 -20.59 4.90
CA GLN A 232 -1.03 -20.47 5.68
C GLN A 232 -1.15 -19.48 6.86
N VAL A 233 -2.15 -19.68 7.72
CA VAL A 233 -2.28 -18.91 8.98
C VAL A 233 -1.15 -19.35 9.92
N LEU A 234 -0.08 -18.55 10.01
CA LEU A 234 1.12 -18.89 10.78
C LEU A 234 1.11 -18.35 12.21
N ILE A 235 0.12 -17.53 12.58
CA ILE A 235 0.00 -16.96 13.92
C ILE A 235 -1.08 -17.60 14.76
N ARG A 236 -0.88 -17.53 16.08
CA ARG A 236 -1.87 -17.85 17.10
C ARG A 236 -1.96 -16.72 18.13
N PRO A 237 -3.07 -16.61 18.87
CA PRO A 237 -3.16 -15.72 20.02
C PRO A 237 -1.94 -15.85 20.94
N GLY A 238 -1.40 -14.72 21.40
CA GLY A 238 -0.15 -14.65 22.18
C GLY A 238 1.13 -14.49 21.34
N THR A 239 1.08 -14.68 20.02
CA THR A 239 2.24 -14.44 19.15
C THR A 239 2.53 -12.95 19.03
N TYR A 240 3.80 -12.56 19.06
CA TYR A 240 4.21 -11.18 18.77
C TYR A 240 4.32 -10.95 17.25
N ALA A 241 3.44 -10.13 16.70
CA ALA A 241 3.42 -9.77 15.30
C ALA A 241 4.19 -8.45 15.09
N ALA A 242 5.25 -8.50 14.27
CA ALA A 242 6.05 -7.33 13.93
C ALA A 242 5.64 -6.76 12.57
N ALA A 243 5.59 -5.43 12.45
CA ALA A 243 5.35 -4.71 11.21
C ALA A 243 6.61 -4.70 10.32
N LEU A 244 7.01 -5.89 9.85
CA LEU A 244 8.18 -6.10 9.01
C LEU A 244 7.77 -6.70 7.67
N PRO A 245 8.13 -6.09 6.52
CA PRO A 245 7.76 -6.58 5.19
C PRO A 245 8.22 -8.02 4.88
N LEU A 246 9.29 -8.48 5.54
CA LEU A 246 9.88 -9.80 5.31
C LEU A 246 9.25 -10.92 6.16
N ARG A 247 8.26 -10.61 7.01
CA ARG A 247 7.63 -11.58 7.91
C ARG A 247 6.10 -11.55 7.77
N PRO A 248 5.54 -12.07 6.67
CA PRO A 248 4.11 -12.21 6.52
C PRO A 248 3.54 -13.15 7.58
N VAL A 249 2.35 -12.80 8.03
CA VAL A 249 1.66 -13.42 9.15
C VAL A 249 0.65 -14.46 8.65
N MET A 250 0.08 -14.19 7.47
CA MET A 250 -0.75 -15.11 6.70
C MET A 250 -0.73 -14.74 5.22
N VAL A 251 -1.26 -15.61 4.36
CA VAL A 251 -1.37 -15.36 2.92
C VAL A 251 -2.83 -15.29 2.51
N PHE A 252 -3.23 -14.17 1.92
CA PHE A 252 -4.57 -13.97 1.39
C PHE A 252 -4.60 -14.18 -0.12
N ILE A 253 -5.55 -14.96 -0.61
CA ILE A 253 -5.76 -15.25 -2.03
C ILE A 253 -7.09 -14.62 -2.42
N PRO A 254 -7.09 -13.47 -3.13
CA PRO A 254 -8.32 -12.84 -3.60
C PRO A 254 -9.08 -13.77 -4.54
N GLU A 255 -10.41 -13.65 -4.55
CA GLU A 255 -11.22 -14.29 -5.56
C GLU A 255 -10.91 -13.68 -6.93
N GLN A 256 -10.48 -14.53 -7.86
CA GLN A 256 -10.05 -14.11 -9.18
C GLN A 256 -10.39 -15.15 -10.25
N LYS A 257 -10.39 -14.70 -11.51
CA LYS A 257 -10.60 -15.59 -12.66
C LYS A 257 -9.52 -16.68 -12.66
N ARG A 258 -9.96 -17.92 -12.89
CA ARG A 258 -9.08 -19.08 -12.92
C ARG A 258 -8.14 -18.96 -14.12
N GLN A 259 -6.85 -18.92 -13.87
CA GLN A 259 -5.81 -18.91 -14.90
C GLN A 259 -4.89 -20.11 -14.71
N ILE A 260 -4.42 -20.66 -15.83
CA ILE A 260 -3.49 -21.78 -15.86
C ILE A 260 -2.25 -21.28 -16.56
N VAL A 261 -1.11 -21.44 -15.90
CA VAL A 261 0.19 -21.11 -16.45
C VAL A 261 0.86 -22.43 -16.79
N ALA A 262 1.28 -22.55 -18.04
CA ALA A 262 1.92 -23.74 -18.56
C ALA A 262 3.28 -23.39 -19.16
N GLN A 263 4.26 -24.24 -18.92
CA GLN A 263 5.62 -24.04 -19.41
C GLN A 263 5.81 -24.84 -20.70
N PHE A 264 6.11 -24.14 -21.79
CA PHE A 264 6.42 -24.73 -23.09
C PHE A 264 7.92 -24.63 -23.40
N ARG A 265 8.41 -25.53 -24.26
CA ARG A 265 9.78 -25.45 -24.79
C ARG A 265 9.91 -24.26 -25.75
N GLN A 266 11.11 -23.68 -25.85
CA GLN A 266 11.37 -22.52 -26.71
C GLN A 266 10.95 -22.74 -28.17
N ASN A 267 11.20 -23.93 -28.73
CA ASN A 267 10.81 -24.27 -30.11
C ASN A 267 9.30 -24.21 -30.33
N SER A 268 8.52 -24.57 -29.31
CA SER A 268 7.05 -24.52 -29.35
C SER A 268 6.51 -23.10 -29.29
N LEU A 269 7.24 -22.16 -28.67
CA LEU A 269 6.82 -20.77 -28.52
C LEU A 269 6.68 -20.03 -29.85
N LEU A 270 7.45 -20.43 -30.87
CA LEU A 270 7.43 -19.82 -32.21
C LEU A 270 6.08 -19.95 -32.94
N ARG A 271 5.24 -20.90 -32.51
CA ARG A 271 3.95 -21.20 -33.15
C ARG A 271 2.75 -20.81 -32.30
N LEU A 272 2.96 -20.51 -31.03
CA LEU A 272 1.90 -20.06 -30.14
C LEU A 272 1.56 -18.60 -30.43
N LYS A 273 0.27 -18.29 -30.56
CA LYS A 273 -0.26 -16.95 -30.68
C LYS A 273 -1.39 -16.72 -29.67
N PRO A 274 -1.47 -15.54 -29.05
CA PRO A 274 -2.64 -15.18 -28.25
C PRO A 274 -3.93 -15.38 -29.06
N GLY A 275 -4.88 -16.11 -28.50
CA GLY A 275 -6.14 -16.50 -29.14
C GLY A 275 -6.24 -17.96 -29.55
N ASP A 276 -5.11 -18.69 -29.62
CA ASP A 276 -5.09 -20.11 -29.98
C ASP A 276 -5.95 -20.96 -29.02
N GLU A 277 -6.62 -21.97 -29.57
CA GLU A 277 -7.38 -22.94 -28.78
C GLU A 277 -6.44 -23.83 -27.98
N ALA A 278 -6.78 -24.06 -26.72
CA ALA A 278 -6.01 -24.88 -25.81
C ALA A 278 -6.92 -25.91 -25.15
N GLU A 279 -6.41 -27.12 -24.99
CA GLU A 279 -7.06 -28.18 -24.24
C GLU A 279 -6.29 -28.44 -22.95
N VAL A 280 -7.01 -28.47 -21.84
CA VAL A 280 -6.44 -28.73 -20.52
C VAL A 280 -7.10 -29.97 -19.95
N VAL A 281 -6.26 -30.91 -19.54
CA VAL A 281 -6.68 -32.15 -18.88
C VAL A 281 -6.06 -32.17 -17.50
N PHE A 282 -6.88 -32.43 -16.48
CA PHE A 282 -6.41 -32.55 -15.10
C PHE A 282 -6.32 -34.01 -14.70
N ASN A 283 -5.19 -34.42 -14.13
CA ASN A 283 -5.02 -35.79 -13.60
C ASN A 283 -6.06 -36.14 -12.53
N ALA A 284 -6.55 -35.14 -11.79
CA ALA A 284 -7.60 -35.32 -10.78
C ALA A 284 -8.99 -35.63 -11.37
N LEU A 285 -9.21 -35.37 -12.67
CA LEU A 285 -10.48 -35.55 -13.36
C LEU A 285 -10.25 -36.32 -14.68
N PRO A 286 -9.99 -37.64 -14.62
CA PRO A 286 -9.72 -38.43 -15.81
C PRO A 286 -10.93 -38.44 -16.76
N GLY A 287 -10.67 -38.29 -18.06
CA GLY A 287 -11.70 -38.33 -19.11
C GLY A 287 -12.42 -37.01 -19.39
N GLN A 288 -12.12 -35.93 -18.66
CA GLN A 288 -12.67 -34.60 -18.92
C GLN A 288 -11.62 -33.70 -19.59
N VAL A 289 -11.97 -33.15 -20.75
CA VAL A 289 -11.16 -32.16 -21.47
C VAL A 289 -11.79 -30.79 -21.30
N PHE A 290 -11.02 -29.84 -20.80
CA PHE A 290 -11.45 -28.45 -20.63
C PHE A 290 -10.90 -27.62 -21.79
N SER A 291 -11.79 -27.03 -22.58
CA SER A 291 -11.42 -26.08 -23.62
C SER A 291 -11.08 -24.73 -23.01
N GLY A 292 -10.01 -24.11 -23.50
CA GLY A 292 -9.54 -22.79 -23.12
C GLY A 292 -8.95 -22.05 -24.31
N LYS A 293 -8.54 -20.80 -24.09
CA LYS A 293 -7.83 -19.99 -25.09
C LYS A 293 -6.54 -19.45 -24.51
N LEU A 294 -5.49 -19.46 -25.30
CA LEU A 294 -4.23 -18.84 -24.95
C LEU A 294 -4.42 -17.33 -24.81
N THR A 295 -4.33 -16.81 -23.59
CA THR A 295 -4.57 -15.38 -23.34
C THR A 295 -3.35 -14.55 -23.67
N ALA A 296 -2.18 -14.96 -23.18
CA ALA A 296 -0.94 -14.24 -23.37
C ALA A 296 0.25 -15.20 -23.27
N ILE A 297 1.33 -14.84 -23.95
CA ILE A 297 2.61 -15.53 -23.86
C ILE A 297 3.52 -14.66 -23.01
N LEU A 298 4.01 -15.22 -21.90
CA LEU A 298 4.97 -14.54 -21.05
C LEU A 298 6.37 -14.70 -21.67
N PRO A 299 7.04 -13.60 -22.07
CA PRO A 299 8.32 -13.69 -22.76
C PRO A 299 9.50 -14.06 -21.84
N VAL A 300 9.29 -14.07 -20.52
CA VAL A 300 10.35 -14.25 -19.51
C VAL A 300 10.16 -15.55 -18.76
N VAL A 301 11.23 -16.35 -18.65
CA VAL A 301 11.30 -17.51 -17.76
C VAL A 301 12.02 -17.12 -16.46
N PRO A 302 11.48 -17.46 -15.27
CA PRO A 302 12.11 -17.13 -13.99
C PRO A 302 13.55 -17.63 -13.85
N GLY A 303 13.90 -18.73 -14.53
CA GLY A 303 15.25 -19.30 -14.51
C GLY A 303 16.35 -18.43 -15.11
N GLY A 304 16.00 -17.33 -15.81
CA GLY A 304 16.96 -16.38 -16.40
C GLY A 304 16.98 -15.01 -15.72
N SER A 305 16.28 -14.82 -14.59
CA SER A 305 16.29 -13.54 -13.88
C SER A 305 17.57 -13.41 -13.06
N TYR A 306 18.34 -12.34 -13.31
CA TYR A 306 19.48 -11.98 -12.47
C TYR A 306 19.08 -10.91 -11.47
N GLN A 307 19.48 -11.09 -10.22
CA GLN A 307 19.39 -10.02 -9.22
C GLN A 307 20.67 -9.18 -9.26
N ALA A 308 20.51 -7.86 -9.11
CA ALA A 308 21.65 -6.97 -8.92
C ALA A 308 22.35 -7.37 -7.61
N GLN A 309 23.56 -7.90 -7.73
CA GLN A 309 24.43 -8.26 -6.62
C GLN A 309 25.83 -7.71 -6.95
N GLY A 310 26.56 -7.26 -5.93
CA GLY A 310 27.88 -6.64 -6.09
C GLY A 310 29.01 -7.60 -6.51
N ALA A 311 28.66 -8.76 -7.06
CA ALA A 311 29.58 -9.79 -7.53
C ALA A 311 29.35 -10.06 -9.02
N LEU A 312 30.43 -10.43 -9.73
CA LEU A 312 30.36 -10.83 -11.14
C LEU A 312 29.54 -12.10 -11.29
N GLN A 313 28.65 -12.12 -12.29
CA GLN A 313 27.77 -13.25 -12.53
C GLN A 313 28.54 -14.43 -13.11
N SER A 314 28.36 -15.62 -12.52
CA SER A 314 28.87 -16.88 -13.04
C SER A 314 27.75 -17.69 -13.70
N LEU A 315 28.09 -18.45 -14.74
CA LEU A 315 27.17 -19.33 -15.49
C LEU A 315 26.73 -20.59 -14.69
N THR A 316 26.87 -20.60 -13.37
CA THR A 316 26.67 -21.80 -12.54
C THR A 316 25.22 -22.00 -12.09
N VAL A 317 24.30 -21.10 -12.44
CA VAL A 317 22.87 -21.33 -12.20
C VAL A 317 22.34 -22.26 -13.28
N VAL A 318 22.20 -23.54 -12.97
CA VAL A 318 21.46 -24.51 -13.81
C VAL A 318 19.96 -24.25 -13.60
N PRO A 319 19.23 -23.72 -14.59
CA PRO A 319 17.79 -23.63 -14.50
C PRO A 319 17.21 -25.01 -14.81
N GLY A 320 16.49 -25.60 -13.86
CA GLY A 320 15.60 -26.76 -14.03
C GLY A 320 16.03 -27.83 -15.03
N THR A 321 16.84 -28.81 -14.59
CA THR A 321 17.04 -30.13 -15.22
C THR A 321 16.92 -30.18 -16.76
N GLY A 322 17.76 -29.45 -17.46
CA GLY A 322 18.17 -29.79 -18.82
C GLY A 322 19.46 -30.60 -18.73
N ARG A 323 19.36 -31.92 -18.91
CA ARG A 323 20.48 -32.87 -18.90
C ARG A 323 21.59 -32.34 -19.81
N ARG A 324 22.74 -31.98 -19.21
CA ARG A 324 23.96 -31.60 -19.93
C ARG A 324 24.36 -32.75 -20.86
N VAL A 325 24.46 -32.48 -22.16
CA VAL A 325 25.30 -33.27 -23.06
C VAL A 325 26.53 -32.42 -23.31
N GLY A 326 27.62 -32.77 -22.64
CA GLY A 326 28.95 -32.30 -23.00
C GLY A 326 29.37 -32.99 -24.30
N TYR A 327 30.05 -32.24 -25.16
CA TYR A 327 30.93 -32.81 -26.16
C TYR A 327 32.33 -32.32 -25.80
N ASP A 328 33.18 -33.29 -25.45
CA ASP A 328 34.64 -33.18 -25.60
C ASP A 328 34.99 -33.14 -27.09
#